data_AF-A0A3D0PF58-F1
#
_entry.id   AF-A0A3D0PF58-F1
#
_cell.length_a   1.000
_cell.length_b   1.000
_cell.length_c   1.000
_cell.angle_alpha   90.00
_cell.angle_beta   90.00
_cell.angle_gamma   90.00
#
_symmetry.space_group_name_H-M   'P 1'
#
loop_
_entity.id
_entity.type
_entity.pdbx_description
1 polymer ?
#
loop_
_entity_poly.entity_id
_entity_poly.type
_entity_poly.pdbx_seq_one_letter_code
_entity_poly.pdbx_strand_id
1 'polypeptide(L)' 'MLSKIHSALTLGMDAHLVDVEVDISRGNLPRFSIVGLPDASVRESKERIRSAIKNSDID' A
#
# COMPACT_ATOMS: atom_id res chain seq x y z
N MET A 1 6.67 -3.70 12.34
CA MET A 1 7.39 -2.42 12.22
C MET A 1 6.40 -1.45 11.62
N LEU A 2 6.02 -0.43 12.40
CA LEU A 2 5.10 0.60 11.95
C LEU A 2 5.87 1.66 11.16
N SER A 3 5.47 1.89 9.92
CA SER A 3 5.96 2.99 9.08
C SER A 3 4.77 3.86 8.68
N LYS A 4 4.98 5.16 8.63
CA LYS A 4 3.99 6.16 8.23
C LYS A 4 4.57 7.03 7.13
N ILE A 5 3.81 7.21 6.05
CA ILE A 5 4.20 8.05 4.91
C ILE A 5 3.08 9.02 4.56
N HIS A 6 3.45 10.22 4.11
CA HIS A 6 2.50 11.17 3.54
C HIS A 6 2.21 10.83 2.09
N SER A 7 0.94 10.95 1.71
CA SER A 7 0.42 10.70 0.38
C SER A 7 -0.70 11.71 0.06
N ALA A 8 -1.30 11.60 -1.11
CA ALA A 8 -2.43 12.43 -1.50
C ALA A 8 -3.52 11.59 -2.17
N LEU A 9 -4.77 11.99 -1.98
CA LEU A 9 -5.91 11.50 -2.75
C LEU A 9 -6.65 12.66 -3.40
N THR A 10 -7.26 12.42 -4.54
CA THR A 10 -8.14 13.37 -5.21
C THR A 10 -9.58 13.12 -4.81
N LEU A 11 -10.25 14.15 -4.32
CA LEU A 11 -11.69 14.18 -4.07
C LEU A 11 -12.30 15.27 -4.95
N GLY A 12 -12.91 14.88 -6.06
CA GLY A 12 -13.31 15.83 -7.10
C GLY A 12 -12.09 16.45 -7.78
N MET A 13 -11.96 17.79 -7.73
CA MET A 13 -10.82 18.53 -8.29
C MET A 13 -9.74 18.85 -7.24
N ASP A 14 -9.99 18.50 -5.98
CA ASP A 14 -9.15 18.89 -4.86
C ASP A 14 -8.24 17.74 -4.41
N ALA A 15 -6.96 18.04 -4.21
CA ALA A 15 -6.01 17.12 -3.60
C ALA A 15 -6.09 17.24 -2.07
N HIS A 16 -6.22 16.09 -1.41
CA HIS A 16 -6.27 15.98 0.04
C HIS A 16 -5.03 15.22 0.51
N LEU A 17 -4.30 15.82 1.45
CA LEU A 17 -3.19 15.15 2.13
C LEU A 17 -3.75 13.99 2.95
N VAL A 18 -3.15 12.81 2.78
CA VAL A 18 -3.51 11.62 3.56
C VAL A 18 -2.27 10.93 4.08
N ASP A 19 -2.44 10.27 5.22
CA ASP A 19 -1.42 9.45 5.81
C ASP A 19 -1.66 7.99 5.47
N VAL A 20 -0.61 7.29 5.04
CA VAL A 20 -0.61 5.84 4.84
C VAL A 20 0.26 5.21 5.90
N GLU A 21 -0.33 4.27 6.63
CA GLU A 21 0.34 3.52 7.69
C GLU A 21 0.51 2.06 7.27
N VAL A 22 1.68 1.51 7.55
CA VAL A 22 2.05 0.14 7.22
C VAL A 22 2.64 -0.51 8.45
N ASP A 23 2.13 -1.69 8.83
CA ASP A 23 2.80 -2.55 9.80
C ASP A 23 3.23 -3.86 9.15
N ILE A 24 4.48 -4.22 9.39
CA ILE A 24 5.07 -5.49 8.95
C ILE A 24 5.32 -6.39 10.16
N SER A 25 4.66 -7.54 10.18
CA SER A 25 5.00 -8.67 11.04
C SER A 25 6.04 -9.58 10.37
N ARG A 26 6.89 -10.23 11.17
CA ARG A 26 7.97 -11.08 10.65
C ARG A 26 7.40 -12.22 9.79
N GLY A 27 7.94 -12.40 8.59
CA GLY A 27 7.63 -13.52 7.70
C GLY A 27 6.33 -13.42 6.88
N ASN A 28 5.67 -12.26 6.87
CA ASN A 28 4.36 -12.11 6.21
C ASN A 28 4.43 -11.46 4.81
N LEU A 29 5.61 -11.29 4.22
CA LEU A 29 5.73 -10.91 2.81
C LEU A 29 5.67 -12.17 1.93
N PRO A 30 5.08 -12.10 0.71
CA PRO A 30 4.50 -10.91 0.08
C PRO A 30 2.99 -10.72 0.37
N ARG A 31 2.44 -11.37 1.41
CA ARG A 31 1.00 -11.35 1.71
C ARG A 31 0.64 -10.19 2.65
N PHE A 32 0.02 -9.15 2.10
CA PHE A 32 -0.50 -8.03 2.90
C PHE A 32 -1.99 -7.77 2.63
N SER A 33 -2.65 -7.03 3.53
CA SER A 33 -4.02 -6.53 3.39
C SER A 33 -4.01 -5.01 3.33
N ILE A 34 -4.99 -4.42 2.63
CA ILE A 34 -5.22 -2.98 2.60
C ILE A 34 -6.59 -2.75 3.24
N VAL A 35 -6.65 -1.84 4.21
CA VAL A 35 -7.87 -1.45 4.93
C VAL A 35 -8.09 0.06 4.81
N GLY A 36 -9.22 0.58 5.32
CA GLY A 36 -9.53 2.02 5.21
C GLY A 36 -10.30 2.41 3.95
N LEU A 37 -11.15 1.50 3.44
CA LEU A 37 -12.00 1.72 2.26
C LEU A 37 -11.21 2.15 0.99
N PRO A 38 -10.17 1.40 0.58
CA PRO A 38 -9.43 1.72 -0.63
C PRO A 38 -10.31 1.57 -1.87
N ASP A 39 -10.06 2.41 -2.87
CA ASP A 39 -10.67 2.33 -4.19
C ASP A 39 -10.18 1.09 -4.99
N ALA A 40 -10.73 0.91 -6.20
CA ALA A 40 -10.38 -0.23 -7.05
C ALA A 40 -8.91 -0.19 -7.49
N SER A 41 -8.38 0.97 -7.88
CA SER A 41 -7.02 1.11 -8.38
C SER A 41 -5.97 0.76 -7.33
N VAL A 42 -6.20 1.14 -6.06
CA VAL A 42 -5.38 0.76 -4.91
C VAL A 42 -5.48 -0.74 -4.66
N ARG A 43 -6.66 -1.35 -4.72
CA ARG A 43 -6.82 -2.80 -4.55
C ARG A 43 -6.09 -3.60 -5.63
N GLU A 44 -6.17 -3.16 -6.89
CA GLU A 44 -5.48 -3.80 -8.02
C GLU A 44 -3.97 -3.64 -7.96
N SER A 45 -3.47 -2.54 -7.37
CA SER A 45 -2.03 -2.32 -7.18
C SER A 45 -1.35 -3.43 -6.36
N LYS A 46 -2.11 -4.12 -5.51
CA LYS A 46 -1.62 -5.22 -4.68
C LYS A 46 -0.94 -6.32 -5.48
N GLU A 47 -1.49 -6.71 -6.63
CA GLU A 47 -0.91 -7.78 -7.44
C GLU A 47 0.37 -7.32 -8.17
N ARG A 48 0.41 -6.04 -8.55
CA ARG A 48 1.62 -5.42 -9.12
C ARG A 48 2.76 -5.38 -8.10
N ILE A 49 2.46 -4.94 -6.87
CA ILE A 49 3.43 -4.88 -5.77
C ILE A 49 3.92 -6.29 -5.41
N ARG A 50 3.03 -7.27 -5.30
CA ARG A 50 3.40 -8.66 -5.05
C ARG A 50 4.40 -9.18 -6.09
N SER A 51 4.12 -8.92 -7.37
CA SER A 51 5.00 -9.32 -8.47
C SER A 51 6.35 -8.60 -8.41
N ALA A 52 6.36 -7.30 -8.09
CA ALA A 52 7.59 -6.53 -7.93
C ALA A 52 8.47 -7.06 -6.80
N ILE A 53 7.90 -7.33 -5.62
CA ILE A 53 8.64 -7.86 -4.46
C ILE A 53 9.31 -9.19 -4.79
N LYS A 54 8.56 -10.14 -5.36
CA LYS A 54 9.09 -11.46 -5.75
C LYS A 54 10.27 -11.36 -6.73
N ASN A 55 10.29 -10.35 -7.59
CA ASN A 55 11.33 -10.15 -8.61
C ASN A 55 12.41 -9.14 -8.18
N SER A 56 12.38 -8.66 -6.93
CA SER A 56 13.31 -7.64 -6.44
C SER A 56 14.46 -8.19 -5.59
N ASP A 57 14.53 -9.51 -5.40
CA ASP A 57 15.50 -10.18 -4.52
C ASP A 57 15.46 -9.70 -3.05
N ILE A 58 14.30 -9.19 -2.60
CA ILE A 58 14.05 -8.66 -1.24
C ILE A 58 13.26 -9.65 -0.36
N ASP A 59 13.09 -10.91 -0.81
CA ASP A 59 12.37 -11.95 -0.06
C ASP A 59 13.17 -12.48 1.16
#